data_AF-A0A962X0X7-F1
#
_entry.id   AF-A0A962X0X7-F1
#
_cell.length_a   1.000
_cell.length_b   1.000
_cell.length_c   1.000
_cell.angle_alpha   90.00
_cell.angle_beta   90.00
_cell.angle_gamma   90.00
#
_symmetry.space_group_name_H-M   'P 1'
#
loop_
_entity.id
_entity.type
_entity.pdbx_description
1 polymer ?
#
loop_
_entity_poly.entity_id
_entity_poly.type
_entity_poly.pdbx_seq_one_letter_code
_entity_poly.pdbx_strand_id
1 'polypeptide(L)' 'MMSGDELDLLVLDTGLFADSDTVSAALAELPQTRLARMAVDPESMTTAEWDRLLQRLLQAEKVITL' A
#
# COMPACT_ATOMS: atom_id res chain seq x y z
N MET A 1 -10.73 23.32 -3.19
CA MET A 1 -10.23 22.19 -3.98
C MET A 1 -8.96 21.71 -3.31
N MET A 2 -9.05 20.73 -2.41
CA MET A 2 -7.86 20.08 -1.88
C MET A 2 -7.49 19.00 -2.89
N SER A 3 -6.50 19.26 -3.74
CA SER A 3 -5.78 18.19 -4.41
C SER A 3 -4.99 17.45 -3.33
N GLY A 4 -5.68 16.57 -2.60
CA GLY A 4 -5.00 15.51 -1.87
C GLY A 4 -4.29 14.68 -2.94
N ASP A 5 -3.01 14.41 -2.75
CA ASP A 5 -2.20 13.70 -3.73
C ASP A 5 -2.79 12.29 -3.90
N GLU A 6 -3.64 12.11 -4.92
CA GLU A 6 -4.32 10.84 -5.18
C GLU A 6 -3.27 9.77 -5.48
N LEU A 7 -3.46 8.61 -4.84
CA LEU A 7 -2.58 7.46 -4.94
C LEU A 7 -3.26 6.41 -5.82
N ASP A 8 -2.65 6.03 -6.92
CA ASP A 8 -3.25 5.04 -7.82
C ASP A 8 -3.27 3.64 -7.17
N LEU A 9 -2.22 3.32 -6.41
CA LEU A 9 -2.01 1.99 -5.85
C LEU A 9 -1.34 2.01 -4.46
N LEU A 10 -1.98 1.34 -3.51
CA LEU A 10 -1.39 1.02 -2.20
C LEU A 10 -1.07 -0.48 -2.12
N VAL A 11 0.17 -0.80 -1.80
CA VAL A 11 0.63 -2.17 -1.55
C VAL A 11 0.84 -2.34 -0.05
N LEU A 12 0.20 -3.36 0.52
CA LEU A 12 0.32 -3.72 1.93
C LEU A 12 1.11 -5.03 2.04
N ASP A 13 2.32 -4.97 2.58
CA ASP A 13 3.12 -6.16 2.89
C ASP A 13 2.66 -6.71 4.24
N THR A 14 1.72 -7.63 4.19
CA THR A 14 1.13 -8.40 5.30
C THR A 14 1.88 -9.72 5.56
N GLY A 15 2.64 -10.21 4.58
CA GLY A 15 3.34 -11.49 4.66
C GLY A 15 2.42 -12.71 4.55
N LEU A 16 1.15 -12.50 4.20
CA LEU A 16 0.15 -13.56 4.05
C LEU A 16 0.17 -14.17 2.63
N PHE A 17 0.77 -13.49 1.65
CA PHE A 17 0.82 -13.96 0.27
C PHE A 17 2.14 -14.71 0.01
N ALA A 18 2.03 -15.99 -0.34
CA ALA A 18 3.19 -16.88 -0.48
C ALA A 18 4.12 -16.55 -1.65
N ASP A 19 3.63 -15.85 -2.69
CA ASP A 19 4.41 -15.49 -3.90
C ASP A 19 4.47 -13.96 -4.08
N SER A 20 4.89 -13.28 -3.03
CA SER A 20 5.00 -11.82 -3.01
C SER A 20 6.08 -11.30 -3.97
N ASP A 21 7.07 -12.13 -4.32
CA ASP A 21 8.15 -11.81 -5.25
C ASP A 21 7.63 -11.61 -6.68
N THR A 22 6.80 -12.53 -7.18
CA THR A 22 6.24 -12.43 -8.54
C THR A 22 5.37 -11.18 -8.69
N VAL A 23 4.53 -10.89 -7.70
CA VAL A 23 3.66 -9.70 -7.74
C VAL A 23 4.50 -8.42 -7.56
N SER A 24 5.52 -8.43 -6.71
CA SER A 24 6.45 -7.29 -6.57
C SER A 24 7.17 -6.97 -7.86
N ALA A 25 7.61 -8.01 -8.60
CA ALA A 25 8.23 -7.84 -9.91
C ALA A 25 7.23 -7.25 -10.93
N ALA A 26 5.99 -7.75 -10.97
CA ALA A 26 4.96 -7.21 -11.86
C ALA A 26 4.61 -5.75 -11.55
N LEU A 27 4.59 -5.36 -10.28
CA LEU A 27 4.33 -3.98 -9.85
C LEU A 27 5.44 -3.01 -10.26
N ALA A 28 6.70 -3.47 -10.29
CA ALA A 28 7.84 -2.65 -10.72
C ALA A 28 7.79 -2.28 -12.22
N GLU A 29 7.10 -3.09 -13.02
CA GLU A 29 6.96 -2.88 -14.46
C GLU A 29 5.79 -1.94 -14.82
N LEU A 30 5.00 -1.45 -13.85
CA LEU A 30 3.87 -0.55 -14.11
C LEU A 30 4.37 0.89 -14.37
N PRO A 31 4.26 1.41 -15.61
CA PRO A 31 4.68 2.78 -15.89
C PRO A 31 3.69 3.79 -15.28
N GLN A 32 4.23 4.91 -14.78
CA GLN A 32 3.46 6.10 -14.36
C GLN A 32 2.43 5.88 -13.25
N THR A 33 2.51 4.78 -12.49
CA THR A 33 1.61 4.50 -11.36
C THR A 33 2.15 5.12 -10.06
N ARG A 34 1.37 5.96 -9.39
CA ARG A 34 1.66 6.46 -8.05
C ARG A 34 1.43 5.34 -7.04
N LEU A 35 2.50 4.66 -6.70
CA LEU A 35 2.48 3.52 -5.79
C LEU A 35 3.04 3.90 -4.43
N ALA A 36 2.33 3.54 -3.36
CA ALA A 36 2.86 3.51 -2.01
C ALA A 36 2.90 2.09 -1.49
N ARG A 37 3.92 1.77 -0.69
CA ARG A 37 4.11 0.45 -0.10
C ARG A 37 4.25 0.59 1.42
N MET A 38 3.56 -0.26 2.17
CA MET A 38 3.56 -0.25 3.64
C MET A 38 3.59 -1.66 4.19
N ALA A 39 4.50 -1.93 5.13
CA ALA A 39 4.44 -3.15 5.93
C ALA A 39 3.30 -3.05 6.95
N VAL A 40 2.57 -4.15 7.12
CA VAL A 40 1.45 -4.27 8.06
C VAL A 40 1.71 -5.45 8.96
N ASP A 41 2.02 -5.16 10.21
CA ASP A 41 2.08 -6.14 11.29
C ASP A 41 1.11 -5.69 12.39
N PRO A 42 -0.10 -6.29 12.47
CA PRO A 42 -1.13 -5.83 13.40
C PRO A 42 -0.72 -5.86 14.87
N GLU A 43 0.22 -6.73 15.24
CA GLU A 43 0.64 -6.90 16.64
C GLU A 43 1.65 -5.84 17.09
N SER A 44 2.41 -5.27 16.17
CA SER A 44 3.46 -4.27 16.47
C SER A 44 3.09 -2.84 16.11
N MET A 45 2.05 -2.63 15.30
CA MET A 45 1.64 -1.29 14.85
C MET A 45 1.09 -0.42 15.98
N THR A 46 1.66 0.77 16.09
CA THR A 46 1.17 1.86 16.96
C THR A 46 -0.09 2.52 16.38
N THR A 47 -0.86 3.22 17.22
CA THR A 47 -2.04 3.99 16.78
C THR A 47 -1.72 4.99 15.67
N ALA A 48 -0.56 5.65 15.73
CA ALA A 48 -0.16 6.61 14.71
C ALA A 48 0.12 5.94 13.35
N GLU A 49 0.65 4.70 13.36
CA GLU A 49 0.86 3.92 12.14
C GLU A 49 -0.47 3.42 11.56
N TRP A 50 -1.43 3.06 12.42
CA TRP A 50 -2.79 2.76 12.00
C TRP A 50 -3.48 3.96 11.36
N ASP A 51 -3.37 5.16 11.96
CA ASP A 51 -3.92 6.38 11.39
C ASP A 51 -3.29 6.70 10.03
N ARG A 52 -1.98 6.51 9.88
CA ARG A 52 -1.28 6.69 8.60
C ARG A 52 -1.75 5.66 7.57
N LEU A 53 -1.92 4.40 7.95
CA LEU A 53 -2.47 3.36 7.07
C LEU A 53 -3.87 3.73 6.59
N LEU A 54 -4.75 4.17 7.50
CA LEU A 54 -6.11 4.63 7.17
C LEU A 54 -6.09 5.82 6.20
N GLN A 55 -5.20 6.79 6.41
CA GLN A 55 -5.04 7.92 5.49
C GLN A 55 -4.64 7.45 4.09
N ARG A 56 -3.71 6.50 3.99
CA ARG A 56 -3.28 5.94 2.70
C ARG A 56 -4.37 5.14 2.03
N LEU A 57 -5.14 4.36 2.79
CA LEU A 57 -6.30 3.62 2.28
C LEU A 57 -7.36 4.55 1.68
N LEU A 58 -7.60 5.70 2.31
CA LEU A 58 -8.56 6.70 1.81
C LEU A 58 -8.06 7.45 0.57
N GLN A 59 -6.75 7.50 0.35
CA GLN A 59 -6.13 8.13 -0.83
C GLN A 59 -5.96 7.17 -2.02
N ALA A 60 -5.97 5.86 -1.74
CA ALA A 60 -5.70 4.83 -2.72
C ALA A 60 -6.93 4.54 -3.58
N GLU A 61 -6.77 4.55 -4.91
CA GLU A 61 -7.80 4.02 -5.82
C GLU A 61 -7.89 2.49 -5.70
N LYS A 62 -6.74 1.83 -5.55
CA LYS A 62 -6.63 0.38 -5.47
C LYS A 62 -5.69 -0.06 -4.37
N VAL A 63 -6.01 -1.19 -3.73
CA VAL A 63 -5.19 -1.79 -2.67
C VAL A 63 -4.82 -3.21 -3.08
N ILE A 64 -3.54 -3.54 -2.95
CA ILE A 64 -2.97 -4.88 -3.14
C ILE A 64 -2.36 -5.34 -1.82
N THR A 65 -2.65 -6.56 -1.41
CA THR A 65 -2.08 -7.19 -0.21
C THR A 65 -1.09 -8.27 -0.62
N LEU A 66 0.14 -8.19 -0.10
CA LEU A 66 1.23 -9.14 -0.26
C LEU A 66 1.62 -9.77 1.07
#